data_AF-A0A914Y0E3-F1
#
_entry.id   AF-A0A914Y0E3-F1
#
_cell.length_a   1.000
_cell.length_b   1.000
_cell.length_c   1.000
_cell.angle_alpha   90.00
_cell.angle_beta   90.00
_cell.angle_gamma   90.00
#
_symmetry.space_group_name_H-M   'P 1'
#
loop_
_entity.id
_entity.type
_entity.pdbx_description
1 polymer ?
#
loop_
_entity_poly.entity_id
_entity_poly.type
_entity_poly.pdbx_seq_one_letter_code
_entity_poly.pdbx_strand_id
1 'polypeptide(L)'
;MENLNPSNCKEDEKNGIKVDPMDVQVAENAIICQEQEILIKPNDIKEFKLIKDDKGVYRINCRFDHAELINAHPIFIPKTSSIAKMIVMEIHEELQHAGIPHTLSMLRETYWIPAGRALVKKCINRCSECKIWKSKPFELPIMPQLPGSRVCRSKPFQSTGVDYCGPFKIKGSNEKAWVILFTCFTTRLVHLEVVETMNAEDFLLSFRNFVGRCGKPKYILSDNAKQFKTAAKALDEIWKKAVLDDRSLDYFLQNDITWDFITERAPWKGGLYERMVGLVKNAMKMSIGKKVLTVYNFRTLLIEIEATINSRPLTYVHAKEPFVIRPADFIYPSINLQLPSIANENAASDRSYIPNTAGGGVKLVELYEKNLQCLDKFWQIWSKDYLNMLRERNGNEHKSMRGSVQRKPIAGEIVLVYESDQPRNNWKTAKINDVIESSDAQIRSCEIQYMDGFITRRALNHLYPLEEGAVNVDLQAEDEEVDSYVE
;
A
#
# COMPACT_ATOMS: atom_id res chain seq x y z
N MET A 1 13.34 36.08 -28.76
CA MET A 1 13.14 36.19 -27.29
C MET A 1 12.22 37.35 -27.05
N GLU A 2 10.92 37.05 -26.91
CA GLU A 2 9.95 37.85 -26.17
C GLU A 2 8.89 36.83 -25.70
N ASN A 3 8.61 36.86 -24.40
CA ASN A 3 7.87 35.82 -23.68
C ASN A 3 6.38 35.82 -24.06
N LEU A 4 5.91 34.73 -24.69
CA LEU A 4 4.48 34.44 -24.79
C LEU A 4 3.98 33.89 -23.45
N ASN A 5 3.39 34.78 -22.66
CA ASN A 5 2.78 34.49 -21.37
C ASN A 5 1.41 33.83 -21.60
N PRO A 6 1.05 32.69 -20.96
CA PRO A 6 -0.22 31.97 -21.21
C PRO A 6 -1.48 32.69 -20.67
N SER A 7 -1.32 33.90 -20.15
CA SER A 7 -2.37 34.65 -19.45
C SER A 7 -3.21 35.57 -20.36
N ASN A 8 -2.81 35.76 -21.63
CA ASN A 8 -3.48 36.72 -22.52
C ASN A 8 -4.71 36.17 -23.26
N CYS A 9 -5.04 34.87 -23.17
CA CYS A 9 -6.25 34.35 -23.82
C CYS A 9 -7.56 34.66 -23.05
N LYS A 10 -7.51 35.36 -21.90
CA LYS A 10 -8.70 35.71 -21.11
C LYS A 10 -9.11 37.19 -21.17
N GLU A 11 -8.37 38.03 -21.89
CA GLU A 11 -8.72 39.46 -22.04
C GLU A 11 -9.47 39.80 -23.33
N ASP A 12 -9.56 38.87 -24.28
CA ASP A 12 -10.28 39.10 -25.55
C ASP A 12 -11.81 38.90 -25.46
N GLU A 13 -12.35 38.43 -24.33
CA GLU A 13 -13.81 38.35 -24.11
C GLU A 13 -14.48 39.73 -23.88
N LYS A 14 -13.70 40.81 -23.75
CA LYS A 14 -14.25 42.17 -23.55
C LYS A 14 -14.56 42.94 -24.84
N ASN A 15 -14.16 42.45 -26.01
CA ASN A 15 -14.55 42.99 -27.30
C ASN A 15 -15.38 41.93 -28.03
N GLY A 16 -16.70 41.99 -27.91
CA GLY A 16 -17.65 40.96 -28.39
C GLY A 16 -17.60 40.64 -29.89
N ILE A 17 -16.56 39.94 -30.33
CA ILE A 17 -16.54 39.20 -31.58
C ILE A 17 -17.19 37.85 -31.27
N LYS A 18 -18.47 37.71 -31.64
CA LYS A 18 -19.11 36.39 -31.69
C LYS A 18 -18.50 35.64 -32.87
N VAL A 19 -17.62 34.69 -32.59
CA VAL A 19 -17.09 33.77 -33.60
C VAL A 19 -18.21 32.80 -33.97
N ASP A 20 -18.65 32.84 -35.23
CA ASP A 20 -19.65 31.90 -35.76
C ASP A 20 -18.98 30.53 -36.00
N PRO A 21 -19.68 29.38 -35.81
CA PRO A 21 -19.18 28.08 -36.25
C PRO A 21 -18.67 28.06 -37.70
N MET A 22 -19.25 28.88 -38.58
CA MET A 22 -18.78 29.05 -39.95
C MET A 22 -17.40 29.71 -40.03
N ASP A 23 -17.10 30.68 -39.14
CA ASP A 23 -15.81 31.35 -39.07
C ASP A 23 -14.70 30.39 -38.63
N VAL A 24 -15.02 29.51 -37.67
CA VAL A 24 -14.10 28.44 -37.21
C VAL A 24 -13.78 27.49 -38.36
N GLN A 25 -14.79 27.06 -39.12
CA GLN A 25 -14.61 26.15 -40.24
C GLN A 25 -13.78 26.77 -41.38
N VAL A 26 -13.96 28.07 -41.64
CA VAL A 26 -13.17 28.80 -42.63
C VAL A 26 -11.73 28.93 -42.17
N ALA A 27 -11.49 29.27 -40.89
CA ALA A 27 -10.16 29.36 -40.32
C ALA A 27 -9.43 28.01 -40.33
N GLU A 28 -10.10 26.92 -39.95
CA GLU A 28 -9.54 25.57 -39.99
C GLU A 28 -9.10 25.17 -41.41
N ASN A 29 -9.97 25.39 -42.41
CA ASN A 29 -9.62 25.11 -43.80
C ASN A 29 -8.46 25.98 -44.29
N ALA A 30 -8.39 27.26 -43.90
CA ALA A 30 -7.29 28.15 -44.27
C ALA A 30 -5.95 27.67 -43.70
N ILE A 31 -5.92 27.26 -42.43
CA ILE A 31 -4.73 26.74 -41.77
C ILE A 31 -4.28 25.43 -42.44
N ILE A 32 -5.23 24.52 -42.73
CA ILE A 32 -4.93 23.25 -43.42
C ILE A 32 -4.36 23.52 -44.81
N CYS A 33 -4.98 24.40 -45.60
CA CYS A 33 -4.48 24.80 -46.91
C CYS A 33 -3.05 25.32 -46.84
N GLN A 34 -2.75 26.20 -45.89
CA GLN A 34 -1.42 26.76 -45.72
C GLN A 34 -0.37 25.67 -45.41
N GLU A 35 -0.66 24.76 -44.49
CA GLU A 35 0.24 23.65 -44.16
C GLU A 35 0.41 22.68 -45.34
N GLN A 36 -0.66 22.40 -46.07
CA GLN A 36 -0.63 21.55 -47.26
C GLN A 36 0.24 22.16 -48.36
N GLU A 37 0.12 23.46 -48.64
CA GLU A 37 0.93 24.14 -49.65
C GLU A 37 2.43 24.12 -49.32
N ILE A 38 2.78 24.17 -48.02
CA ILE A 38 4.17 24.14 -47.57
C ILE A 38 4.75 22.71 -47.63
N LEU A 39 3.95 21.70 -47.25
CA LEU A 39 4.46 20.36 -46.98
C LEU A 39 4.19 19.33 -48.09
N ILE A 40 3.17 19.54 -48.94
CA ILE A 40 2.86 18.61 -50.03
C ILE A 40 3.78 18.89 -51.23
N LYS A 41 4.53 17.87 -51.62
CA LYS A 41 5.38 17.91 -52.82
C LYS A 41 4.61 17.34 -54.03
N PRO A 42 5.02 17.67 -55.28
CA PRO A 42 4.39 17.13 -56.48
C PRO A 42 4.39 15.59 -56.57
N ASN A 43 5.35 14.93 -55.91
CA ASN A 43 5.41 13.47 -55.85
C ASN A 43 4.30 12.90 -54.96
N ASP A 44 4.00 13.55 -53.83
CA ASP A 44 2.95 13.15 -52.89
C ASP A 44 1.56 13.19 -53.55
N ILE A 45 1.33 14.16 -54.45
CA ILE A 45 0.08 14.29 -55.21
C ILE A 45 -0.17 13.04 -56.06
N LYS A 46 0.88 12.50 -56.69
CA LYS A 46 0.78 11.29 -57.52
C LYS A 46 0.66 10.03 -56.67
N GLU A 47 1.49 9.92 -55.64
CA GLU A 47 1.55 8.77 -54.74
C GLU A 47 0.22 8.55 -54.01
N PHE A 48 -0.33 9.61 -53.40
CA PHE A 48 -1.57 9.55 -52.63
C PHE A 48 -2.82 9.88 -53.46
N LYS A 49 -2.68 10.10 -54.77
CA LYS A 49 -3.76 10.44 -55.70
C LYS A 49 -4.62 11.60 -55.18
N LEU A 50 -3.98 12.73 -54.88
CA LEU A 50 -4.62 13.87 -54.25
C LEU A 50 -5.43 14.69 -55.27
N ILE A 51 -6.61 15.16 -54.85
CA ILE A 51 -7.47 16.09 -55.60
C ILE A 51 -7.65 17.37 -54.77
N LYS A 52 -7.71 18.52 -55.44
CA LYS A 52 -7.95 19.82 -54.79
C LYS A 52 -9.45 20.12 -54.84
N ASP A 53 -10.06 20.44 -53.71
CA ASP A 53 -11.48 20.81 -53.65
C ASP A 53 -11.71 22.29 -54.01
N ASP A 54 -12.98 22.70 -54.06
CA ASP A 54 -13.39 24.07 -54.39
C ASP A 54 -12.87 25.13 -53.40
N LYS A 55 -12.45 24.70 -52.20
CA LYS A 55 -11.88 25.55 -51.13
C LYS A 55 -10.36 25.56 -51.15
N GLY A 56 -9.74 24.83 -52.08
CA GLY A 56 -8.30 24.75 -52.23
C GLY A 56 -7.61 23.71 -51.34
N VAL A 57 -8.37 22.85 -50.65
CA VAL A 57 -7.83 21.81 -49.76
C VAL A 57 -7.52 20.55 -50.56
N TYR A 58 -6.35 19.96 -50.35
CA TYR A 58 -6.01 18.65 -50.90
C TYR A 58 -6.71 17.52 -50.12
N ARG A 59 -7.39 16.64 -50.85
CA ARG A 59 -8.12 15.48 -50.35
C ARG A 59 -7.66 14.21 -51.07
N ILE A 60 -7.85 13.07 -50.43
CA ILE A 60 -7.59 11.77 -51.08
C ILE A 60 -8.72 11.45 -52.07
N ASN A 61 -8.33 11.14 -53.30
CA ASN A 61 -9.28 10.62 -54.27
C ASN A 61 -9.65 9.17 -53.94
N CYS A 62 -10.93 8.95 -53.66
CA CYS A 62 -11.51 7.69 -53.24
C CYS A 62 -12.54 7.24 -54.29
N ARG A 63 -12.97 5.98 -54.25
CA ARG A 63 -14.03 5.46 -55.15
C ARG A 63 -15.38 5.33 -54.43
N PHE A 64 -15.65 6.22 -53.47
CA PHE A 64 -16.79 6.11 -52.54
C PHE A 64 -17.85 7.20 -52.76
N ASP A 65 -17.88 7.82 -53.94
CA ASP A 65 -18.76 8.95 -54.26
C ASP A 65 -20.26 8.61 -54.14
N HIS A 66 -20.61 7.32 -54.28
CA HIS A 66 -21.98 6.82 -54.15
C HIS A 66 -22.28 6.25 -52.75
N ALA A 67 -21.31 6.27 -51.83
CA ALA A 67 -21.52 5.80 -50.46
C ALA A 67 -22.20 6.90 -49.63
N GLU A 68 -23.06 6.51 -48.69
CA GLU A 68 -23.67 7.41 -47.70
C GLU A 68 -22.67 7.80 -46.61
N LEU A 69 -21.52 8.35 -47.01
CA LEU A 69 -20.48 8.86 -46.13
C LEU A 69 -20.55 10.38 -46.06
N ILE A 70 -20.31 10.93 -44.86
CA ILE A 70 -20.25 12.38 -44.63
C ILE A 70 -19.12 13.01 -45.48
N ASN A 71 -17.96 12.34 -45.54
CA ASN A 71 -16.84 12.73 -46.40
C ASN A 71 -16.37 11.53 -47.23
N ALA A 72 -16.78 11.45 -48.50
CA ALA A 72 -16.28 10.44 -49.44
C ALA A 72 -14.77 10.59 -49.72
N HIS A 73 -14.25 11.82 -49.61
CA HIS A 73 -12.85 12.19 -49.84
C HIS A 73 -12.26 12.89 -48.61
N PRO A 74 -11.62 12.13 -47.69
CA PRO A 74 -11.00 12.70 -46.50
C PRO A 74 -9.90 13.71 -46.83
N ILE A 75 -9.72 14.70 -45.96
CA ILE A 75 -8.69 15.75 -46.07
C ILE A 75 -7.32 15.13 -45.86
N PHE A 76 -6.39 15.36 -46.79
CA PHE A 76 -5.04 14.82 -46.66
C PHE A 76 -4.20 15.70 -45.74
N ILE A 77 -3.67 15.14 -44.66
CA ILE A 77 -2.79 15.87 -43.75
C ILE A 77 -1.40 15.20 -43.78
N PRO A 78 -0.35 15.94 -44.16
CA PRO A 78 1.01 15.42 -44.16
C PRO A 78 1.44 14.95 -42.75
N LYS A 79 2.11 13.80 -42.67
CA LYS A 79 2.58 13.21 -41.39
C LYS A 79 3.50 14.14 -40.59
N THR A 80 4.27 14.98 -41.29
CA THR A 80 5.21 15.93 -40.69
C THR A 80 4.53 17.21 -40.20
N SER A 81 3.26 17.43 -40.53
CA SER A 81 2.52 18.61 -40.09
C SER A 81 2.41 18.66 -38.57
N SER A 82 2.58 19.86 -38.01
CA SER A 82 2.38 20.11 -36.59
C SER A 82 0.93 19.86 -36.17
N ILE A 83 -0.02 20.13 -37.08
CA ILE A 83 -1.46 20.04 -36.89
C ILE A 83 -1.94 18.59 -36.82
N ALA A 84 -1.25 17.68 -37.50
CA ALA A 84 -1.55 16.25 -37.47
C ALA A 84 -1.60 15.71 -36.02
N LYS A 85 -0.73 16.19 -35.13
CA LYS A 85 -0.73 15.79 -33.71
C LYS A 85 -1.87 16.42 -32.93
N MET A 86 -2.19 17.68 -33.23
CA MET A 86 -3.26 18.43 -32.56
C MET A 86 -4.63 17.80 -32.86
N ILE A 87 -4.92 17.54 -34.15
CA ILE A 87 -6.15 16.84 -34.59
C ILE A 87 -6.30 15.48 -33.88
N VAL A 88 -5.22 14.70 -33.84
CA VAL A 88 -5.25 13.38 -33.18
C VAL A 88 -5.54 13.50 -31.68
N MET A 89 -4.99 14.51 -31.01
CA MET A 89 -5.22 14.74 -29.57
C MET A 89 -6.64 15.25 -29.31
N GLU A 90 -7.14 16.17 -30.12
CA GLU A 90 -8.51 16.68 -30.05
C GLU A 90 -9.53 15.54 -30.19
N ILE A 91 -9.44 14.74 -31.24
CA ILE A 91 -10.32 13.57 -31.43
C ILE A 91 -10.19 12.56 -30.28
N HIS A 92 -8.98 12.38 -29.76
CA HIS A 92 -8.76 11.48 -28.62
C HIS A 92 -9.44 11.99 -27.35
N GLU A 93 -9.43 13.31 -27.11
CA GLU A 93 -10.08 13.98 -25.98
C GLU A 93 -11.61 14.02 -26.12
N GLU A 94 -12.13 14.31 -27.31
CA GLU A 94 -13.56 14.26 -27.63
C GLU A 94 -14.15 12.87 -27.39
N LEU A 95 -13.44 11.83 -27.82
CA LEU A 95 -13.81 10.44 -27.58
C LEU A 95 -13.51 9.94 -26.16
N GLN A 96 -13.25 10.84 -25.21
CA GLN A 96 -13.01 10.52 -23.79
C GLN A 96 -11.87 9.50 -23.62
N HIS A 97 -10.74 9.77 -24.26
CA HIS A 97 -9.54 8.94 -24.24
C HIS A 97 -9.71 7.51 -24.77
N ALA A 98 -10.57 7.34 -25.78
CA ALA A 98 -10.76 6.05 -26.44
C ALA A 98 -9.45 5.45 -26.99
N GLY A 99 -9.42 4.13 -27.11
CA GLY A 99 -8.24 3.40 -27.58
C GLY A 99 -7.89 3.68 -29.05
N ILE A 100 -6.65 3.31 -29.43
CA ILE A 100 -6.08 3.53 -30.78
C ILE A 100 -7.05 3.16 -31.93
N PRO A 101 -7.78 2.02 -31.91
CA PRO A 101 -8.68 1.68 -33.01
C PRO A 101 -9.83 2.68 -33.20
N HIS A 102 -10.42 3.17 -32.11
CA HIS A 102 -11.57 4.10 -32.16
C HIS A 102 -11.13 5.48 -32.60
N THR A 103 -10.04 6.01 -32.01
CA THR A 103 -9.47 7.29 -32.43
C THR A 103 -9.05 7.26 -33.90
N LEU A 104 -8.46 6.15 -34.37
CA LEU A 104 -8.10 6.00 -35.79
C LEU A 104 -9.32 5.92 -36.70
N SER A 105 -10.41 5.28 -36.25
CA SER A 105 -11.66 5.20 -37.03
C SER A 105 -12.27 6.58 -37.21
N MET A 106 -12.45 7.32 -36.10
CA MET A 106 -13.02 8.67 -36.12
C MET A 106 -12.14 9.64 -36.92
N LEU A 107 -10.81 9.56 -36.75
CA LEU A 107 -9.86 10.33 -37.56
C LEU A 107 -10.08 10.12 -39.06
N ARG A 108 -10.34 8.89 -39.49
CA ARG A 108 -10.50 8.53 -40.91
C ARG A 108 -11.83 8.97 -41.53
N GLU A 109 -12.81 9.37 -40.72
CA GLU A 109 -14.07 9.93 -41.22
C GLU A 109 -13.88 11.32 -41.84
N THR A 110 -12.86 12.07 -41.41
CA THR A 110 -12.61 13.45 -41.87
C THR A 110 -11.22 13.63 -42.44
N TYR A 111 -10.21 12.96 -41.89
CA TYR A 111 -8.79 13.17 -42.18
C TYR A 111 -8.08 11.89 -42.62
N TRP A 112 -7.12 12.05 -43.53
CA TRP A 112 -6.19 11.00 -43.90
C TRP A 112 -4.75 11.42 -43.66
N ILE A 113 -4.08 10.73 -42.74
CA ILE A 113 -2.68 10.96 -42.39
C ILE A 113 -1.85 9.72 -42.77
N PRO A 114 -0.77 9.87 -43.56
CA PRO A 114 0.16 8.77 -43.84
C PRO A 114 0.73 8.17 -42.55
N ALA A 115 0.73 6.84 -42.46
CA ALA A 115 1.07 6.11 -41.24
C ALA A 115 0.27 6.56 -39.99
N GLY A 116 -0.99 6.98 -40.17
CA GLY A 116 -1.83 7.54 -39.11
C GLY A 116 -1.96 6.67 -37.86
N ARG A 117 -1.96 5.32 -38.00
CA ARG A 117 -1.96 4.42 -36.84
C ARG A 117 -0.72 4.60 -35.94
N ALA A 118 0.46 4.79 -36.53
CA ALA A 118 1.69 5.02 -35.79
C ALA A 118 1.67 6.39 -35.09
N LEU A 119 1.13 7.41 -35.76
CA LEU A 119 0.95 8.74 -35.17
C LEU A 119 -0.03 8.70 -33.99
N VAL A 120 -1.21 8.09 -34.16
CA VAL A 120 -2.21 7.91 -33.09
C VAL A 120 -1.62 7.17 -31.91
N LYS A 121 -0.89 6.07 -32.15
CA LYS A 121 -0.18 5.35 -31.08
C LYS A 121 0.81 6.25 -30.34
N LYS A 122 1.58 7.06 -31.06
CA LYS A 122 2.57 8.00 -30.48
C LYS A 122 1.89 9.09 -29.65
N CYS A 123 0.79 9.67 -30.12
CA CYS A 123 0.04 10.70 -29.38
C CYS A 123 -0.60 10.12 -28.11
N ILE A 124 -1.31 9.00 -28.22
CA ILE A 124 -1.98 8.35 -27.08
C ILE A 124 -0.98 7.87 -26.02
N ASN A 125 0.20 7.37 -26.41
CA ASN A 125 1.23 6.98 -25.45
C ASN A 125 1.85 8.17 -24.72
N ARG A 126 1.76 9.39 -25.28
CA ARG A 126 2.24 10.63 -24.65
C ARG A 126 1.16 11.37 -23.87
N CYS A 127 -0.12 11.02 -24.06
CA CYS A 127 -1.23 11.58 -23.29
C CYS A 127 -1.05 11.31 -21.79
N SER A 128 -1.01 12.39 -20.99
CA SER A 128 -0.83 12.36 -19.54
C SER A 128 -1.93 11.58 -18.83
N GLU A 129 -3.19 11.77 -19.23
CA GLU A 129 -4.34 11.07 -18.64
C GLU A 129 -4.28 9.56 -18.91
N CYS A 130 -4.03 9.19 -20.17
CA CYS A 130 -3.84 7.78 -20.54
C CYS A 130 -2.67 7.13 -19.77
N LYS A 131 -1.57 7.86 -19.56
CA LYS A 131 -0.42 7.38 -18.77
C LYS A 131 -0.81 7.12 -17.31
N ILE A 132 -1.58 8.01 -16.69
CA ILE A 132 -2.07 7.82 -15.32
C ILE A 132 -2.84 6.51 -15.20
N TRP A 133 -3.75 6.22 -16.14
CA TRP A 133 -4.58 5.01 -16.11
C TRP A 133 -3.83 3.73 -16.50
N LYS A 134 -2.90 3.81 -17.46
CA LYS A 134 -2.14 2.64 -17.97
C LYS A 134 -0.90 2.30 -17.15
N SER A 135 -0.39 3.23 -16.34
CA SER A 135 0.82 2.98 -15.54
C SER A 135 0.65 1.75 -14.65
N LYS A 136 1.73 1.04 -14.39
CA LYS A 136 1.75 -0.16 -13.55
C LYS A 136 2.73 0.07 -12.41
N PRO A 137 2.53 -0.54 -11.24
CA PRO A 137 3.48 -0.36 -10.16
C PRO A 137 4.85 -0.95 -10.55
N PHE A 138 5.92 -0.44 -9.95
CA PHE A 138 7.21 -1.13 -10.01
C PHE A 138 7.10 -2.53 -9.42
N GLU A 139 7.86 -3.46 -10.01
CA GLU A 139 7.91 -4.83 -9.53
C GLU A 139 8.57 -4.93 -8.15
N LEU A 140 7.95 -5.69 -7.25
CA LEU A 140 8.57 -6.05 -6.00
C LEU A 140 9.59 -7.17 -6.26
N PRO A 141 10.86 -6.99 -5.85
CA PRO A 141 11.82 -8.09 -5.92
C PRO A 141 11.40 -9.22 -4.99
N ILE A 142 11.99 -10.40 -5.20
CA ILE A 142 11.79 -11.59 -4.36
C ILE A 142 11.98 -11.22 -2.88
N MET A 143 11.17 -11.84 -2.00
CA MET A 143 11.23 -11.61 -0.56
C MET A 143 12.67 -11.82 -0.05
N PRO A 144 13.21 -10.89 0.74
CA PRO A 144 14.55 -11.03 1.29
C PRO A 144 14.59 -12.23 2.24
N GLN A 145 15.79 -12.78 2.44
CA GLN A 145 15.99 -13.75 3.51
C GLN A 145 15.52 -13.17 4.85
N LEU A 146 14.90 -14.00 5.68
CA LEU A 146 14.43 -13.56 6.98
C LEU A 146 15.63 -13.07 7.82
N PRO A 147 15.53 -11.90 8.48
CA PRO A 147 16.63 -11.37 9.29
C PRO A 147 17.03 -12.36 10.39
N GLY A 148 18.31 -12.36 10.77
CA GLY A 148 18.84 -13.25 11.83
C GLY A 148 18.04 -13.16 13.13
N SER A 149 17.51 -11.98 13.47
CA SER A 149 16.61 -11.78 14.62
C SER A 149 15.32 -12.62 14.59
N ARG A 150 14.96 -13.22 13.45
CA ARG A 150 13.80 -14.12 13.25
C ARG A 150 14.15 -15.59 13.12
N VAL A 151 15.35 -15.93 12.63
CA VAL A 151 15.73 -17.31 12.30
C VAL A 151 16.80 -17.88 13.23
N CYS A 152 17.62 -17.02 13.84
CA CYS A 152 18.63 -17.46 14.78
C CYS A 152 17.98 -17.76 16.13
N ARG A 153 18.43 -18.84 16.79
CA ARG A 153 18.01 -19.20 18.14
C ARG A 153 18.30 -18.04 19.09
N SER A 154 17.29 -17.62 19.85
CA SER A 154 17.38 -16.54 20.83
C SER A 154 16.64 -16.90 22.10
N LYS A 155 16.88 -16.15 23.18
CA LYS A 155 16.04 -16.22 24.37
C LYS A 155 14.61 -15.72 24.05
N PRO A 156 13.58 -16.17 24.79
CA PRO A 156 12.26 -15.56 24.74
C PRO A 156 12.34 -14.04 24.89
N PHE A 157 11.54 -13.30 24.12
CA PHE A 157 11.49 -11.83 24.10
C PHE A 157 12.80 -11.08 23.80
N GLN A 158 13.89 -11.76 23.41
CA GLN A 158 15.13 -11.09 23.01
C GLN A 158 14.93 -10.16 21.80
N SER A 159 14.14 -10.60 20.81
CA SER A 159 13.63 -9.79 19.71
C SER A 159 12.12 -9.66 19.87
N THR A 160 11.62 -8.44 20.09
CA THR A 160 10.23 -8.19 20.46
C THR A 160 9.57 -7.17 19.53
N GLY A 161 8.35 -7.47 19.09
CA GLY A 161 7.46 -6.51 18.43
C GLY A 161 6.50 -5.89 19.44
N VAL A 162 6.22 -4.60 19.29
CA VAL A 162 5.32 -3.84 20.19
C VAL A 162 4.25 -3.10 19.38
N ASP A 163 3.00 -3.19 19.84
CA ASP A 163 1.85 -2.54 19.21
C ASP A 163 0.74 -2.22 20.25
N TYR A 164 -0.09 -1.21 19.96
CA TYR A 164 -1.25 -0.81 20.77
C TYR A 164 -2.56 -1.39 20.24
N CYS A 165 -3.43 -1.84 21.12
CA CYS A 165 -4.81 -2.22 20.84
C CYS A 165 -5.80 -1.33 21.60
N GLY A 166 -6.91 -0.97 20.96
CA GLY A 166 -7.99 -0.21 21.59
C GLY A 166 -8.49 0.94 20.71
N PRO A 167 -9.27 1.87 21.30
CA PRO A 167 -9.69 1.89 22.71
C PRO A 167 -10.79 0.86 23.03
N PHE A 168 -10.75 0.31 24.24
CA PHE A 168 -11.82 -0.51 24.84
C PHE A 168 -12.59 0.32 25.85
N LYS A 169 -13.93 0.18 25.87
CA LYS A 169 -14.77 0.84 26.87
C LYS A 169 -14.65 0.12 28.21
N ILE A 170 -14.31 0.86 29.24
CA ILE A 170 -14.16 0.35 30.61
C ILE A 170 -14.94 1.23 31.60
N LYS A 171 -15.25 0.65 32.76
CA LYS A 171 -15.87 1.32 33.90
C LYS A 171 -14.76 1.74 34.86
N GLY A 172 -14.43 3.02 34.91
CA GLY A 172 -13.34 3.56 35.73
C GLY A 172 -13.27 5.08 35.67
N SER A 173 -12.19 5.64 36.21
CA SER A 173 -11.85 7.07 36.11
C SER A 173 -11.72 7.52 34.65
N ASN A 174 -11.11 6.66 33.82
CA ASN A 174 -11.12 6.80 32.38
C ASN A 174 -12.19 5.90 31.77
N GLU A 175 -12.95 6.42 30.80
CA GLU A 175 -13.96 5.65 30.07
C GLU A 175 -13.35 4.69 29.02
N LYS A 176 -12.04 4.81 28.78
CA LYS A 176 -11.30 4.09 27.76
C LYS A 176 -10.01 3.51 28.34
N ALA A 177 -9.69 2.30 27.92
CA ALA A 177 -8.39 1.68 28.14
C ALA A 177 -7.83 1.19 26.80
N TRP A 178 -6.51 1.09 26.78
CA TRP A 178 -5.73 0.52 25.71
C TRP A 178 -4.94 -0.67 26.24
N VAL A 179 -4.51 -1.53 25.33
CA VAL A 179 -3.67 -2.68 25.64
C VAL A 179 -2.38 -2.55 24.85
N ILE A 180 -1.24 -2.65 25.52
CA ILE A 180 0.06 -2.78 24.88
C ILE A 180 0.34 -4.27 24.71
N LEU A 181 0.62 -4.68 23.47
CA LEU A 181 0.96 -6.04 23.12
C LEU A 181 2.45 -6.13 22.81
N PHE A 182 3.16 -6.97 23.56
CA PHE A 182 4.53 -7.37 23.28
C PHE A 182 4.55 -8.78 22.72
N THR A 183 5.26 -9.03 21.63
CA THR A 183 5.35 -10.38 21.05
C THR A 183 6.75 -10.76 20.63
N CYS A 184 7.18 -11.97 21.00
CA CYS A 184 8.49 -12.50 20.66
C CYS A 184 8.54 -12.99 19.21
N PHE A 185 9.57 -12.62 18.46
CA PHE A 185 9.71 -13.02 17.05
C PHE A 185 10.01 -14.51 16.88
N THR A 186 10.81 -15.05 17.79
CA THR A 186 11.33 -16.42 17.75
C THR A 186 10.30 -17.43 18.26
N THR A 187 9.79 -17.24 19.48
CA THR A 187 8.87 -18.18 20.14
C THR A 187 7.39 -17.84 19.91
N ARG A 188 7.08 -16.64 19.40
CA ARG A 188 5.71 -16.12 19.27
C ARG A 188 4.96 -15.98 20.58
N LEU A 189 5.64 -15.98 21.71
CA LEU A 189 5.06 -15.58 23.00
C LEU A 189 4.44 -14.20 22.91
N VAL A 190 3.38 -13.99 23.68
CA VAL A 190 2.67 -12.71 23.79
C VAL A 190 2.62 -12.30 25.25
N HIS A 191 2.84 -11.02 25.53
CA HIS A 191 2.65 -10.39 26.84
C HIS A 191 1.76 -9.16 26.67
N LEU A 192 0.74 -9.00 27.51
CA LEU A 192 -0.30 -7.99 27.39
C LEU A 192 -0.35 -7.10 28.65
N GLU A 193 -0.32 -5.78 28.46
CA GLU A 193 -0.46 -4.81 29.56
C GLU A 193 -1.64 -3.87 29.30
N VAL A 194 -2.44 -3.60 30.33
CA VAL A 194 -3.52 -2.59 30.29
C VAL A 194 -2.93 -1.22 30.62
N VAL A 195 -3.29 -0.21 29.83
CA VAL A 195 -3.01 1.20 30.13
C VAL A 195 -4.28 2.03 29.95
N GLU A 196 -4.43 3.08 30.74
CA GLU A 196 -5.60 3.96 30.68
C GLU A 196 -5.37 5.19 29.80
N THR A 197 -4.15 5.45 29.32
CA THR A 197 -3.86 6.48 28.33
C THR A 197 -2.84 6.02 27.28
N MET A 198 -2.75 6.76 26.16
CA MET A 198 -1.73 6.56 25.12
C MET A 198 -0.58 7.57 25.23
N ASN A 199 -0.15 7.89 26.45
CA ASN A 199 1.01 8.76 26.66
C ASN A 199 2.31 7.92 26.74
N ALA A 200 3.46 8.59 26.74
CA ALA A 200 4.76 7.92 26.84
C ALA A 200 5.06 7.42 28.27
N GLU A 201 4.49 8.04 29.30
CA GLU A 201 4.71 7.66 30.71
C GLU A 201 4.10 6.29 31.03
N ASP A 202 2.81 6.10 30.71
CA ASP A 202 2.10 4.83 30.84
C ASP A 202 2.82 3.74 30.05
N PHE A 203 3.31 4.06 28.84
CA PHE A 203 4.11 3.14 28.06
C PHE A 203 5.38 2.71 28.80
N LEU A 204 6.15 3.65 29.35
CA LEU A 204 7.40 3.36 30.06
C LEU A 204 7.15 2.52 31.31
N LEU A 205 6.08 2.78 32.06
CA LEU A 205 5.68 1.97 33.22
C LEU A 205 5.30 0.54 32.79
N SER A 206 4.50 0.39 31.74
CA SER A 206 4.18 -0.93 31.18
C SER A 206 5.40 -1.65 30.61
N PHE A 207 6.33 -0.93 30.00
CA PHE A 207 7.58 -1.49 29.51
C PHE A 207 8.45 -2.01 30.67
N ARG A 208 8.53 -1.29 31.79
CA ARG A 208 9.22 -1.77 33.01
C ARG A 208 8.56 -3.02 33.57
N ASN A 209 7.23 -3.07 33.60
CA ASN A 209 6.48 -4.26 34.01
C ASN A 209 6.79 -5.47 33.11
N PHE A 210 6.81 -5.27 31.80
CA PHE A 210 7.20 -6.28 30.82
C PHE A 210 8.63 -6.78 31.06
N VAL A 211 9.62 -5.87 31.19
CA VAL A 211 11.01 -6.25 31.45
C VAL A 211 11.15 -7.01 32.77
N GLY A 212 10.42 -6.63 33.82
CA GLY A 212 10.42 -7.31 35.11
C GLY A 212 9.85 -8.73 35.07
N ARG A 213 8.93 -9.03 34.15
CA ARG A 213 8.28 -10.35 34.03
C ARG A 213 8.94 -11.25 32.98
N CYS A 214 9.30 -10.68 31.84
CA CYS A 214 9.76 -11.40 30.65
C CYS A 214 11.27 -11.31 30.42
N GLY A 215 11.96 -10.44 31.17
CA GLY A 215 13.35 -10.11 30.93
C GLY A 215 13.51 -8.99 29.90
N LYS A 216 14.73 -8.44 29.82
CA LYS A 216 15.02 -7.30 28.96
C LYS A 216 15.23 -7.73 27.50
N PRO A 217 14.56 -7.09 26.52
CA PRO A 217 14.82 -7.33 25.10
C PRO A 217 16.19 -6.77 24.69
N LYS A 218 16.77 -7.34 23.64
CA LYS A 218 17.94 -6.76 22.93
C LYS A 218 17.48 -5.90 21.75
N TYR A 219 16.35 -6.27 21.14
CA TYR A 219 15.82 -5.62 19.97
C TYR A 219 14.30 -5.40 20.10
N ILE A 220 13.85 -4.19 19.79
CA ILE A 220 12.44 -3.80 19.74
C ILE A 220 12.10 -3.29 18.34
N LEU A 221 10.96 -3.71 17.81
CA LEU A 221 10.38 -3.16 16.59
C LEU A 221 8.95 -2.69 16.84
N SER A 222 8.65 -1.44 16.52
CA SER A 222 7.32 -0.86 16.66
C SER A 222 6.86 -0.12 15.40
N ASP A 223 5.59 0.30 15.38
CA ASP A 223 5.12 1.25 14.38
C ASP A 223 5.64 2.68 14.67
N ASN A 224 5.37 3.61 13.75
CA ASN A 224 5.82 5.01 13.86
C ASN A 224 4.97 5.88 14.80
N ALA A 225 4.16 5.29 15.70
CA ALA A 225 3.32 6.08 16.60
C ALA A 225 4.16 6.99 17.51
N LYS A 226 3.65 8.22 17.74
CA LYS A 226 4.41 9.30 18.41
C LYS A 226 4.90 8.88 19.80
N GLN A 227 4.07 8.17 20.56
CA GLN A 227 4.39 7.68 21.90
C GLN A 227 5.57 6.71 21.92
N PHE A 228 5.72 5.84 20.91
CA PHE A 228 6.88 4.94 20.81
C PHE A 228 8.15 5.71 20.46
N LYS A 229 8.07 6.69 19.54
CA LYS A 229 9.21 7.56 19.23
C LYS A 229 9.68 8.34 20.46
N THR A 230 8.75 8.87 21.24
CA THR A 230 9.06 9.58 22.49
C THR A 230 9.65 8.64 23.54
N ALA A 231 9.08 7.44 23.73
CA ALA A 231 9.59 6.45 24.67
C ALA A 231 11.00 5.95 24.30
N ALA A 232 11.26 5.70 23.01
CA ALA A 232 12.57 5.29 22.52
C ALA A 232 13.64 6.36 22.81
N LYS A 233 13.32 7.65 22.57
CA LYS A 233 14.21 8.76 22.93
C LYS A 233 14.47 8.84 24.43
N ALA A 234 13.41 8.72 25.25
CA ALA A 234 13.54 8.77 26.70
C ALA A 234 14.42 7.62 27.23
N LEU A 235 14.27 6.40 26.71
CA LEU A 235 15.11 5.27 27.08
C LEU A 235 16.57 5.49 26.68
N ASP A 236 16.83 6.00 25.46
CA ASP A 236 18.18 6.33 25.00
C ASP A 236 18.84 7.39 25.91
N GLU A 237 18.11 8.43 26.33
CA GLU A 237 18.61 9.43 27.28
C GLU A 237 18.90 8.84 28.67
N ILE A 238 18.02 7.98 29.18
CA ILE A 238 18.23 7.28 30.47
C ILE A 238 19.49 6.42 30.39
N TRP A 239 19.69 5.70 29.29
CA TRP A 239 20.85 4.85 29.08
C TRP A 239 22.14 5.68 29.01
N LYS A 240 22.12 6.79 28.26
CA LYS A 240 23.25 7.72 28.19
C LYS A 240 23.63 8.28 29.56
N LYS A 241 22.66 8.64 30.40
CA LYS A 241 22.91 9.11 31.76
C LYS A 241 23.49 8.01 32.66
N ALA A 242 22.96 6.80 32.58
CA ALA A 242 23.44 5.67 33.38
C ALA A 242 24.89 5.28 33.03
N VAL A 243 25.26 5.34 31.74
CA VAL A 243 26.63 5.09 31.27
C VAL A 243 27.64 6.13 31.79
N LEU A 244 27.19 7.38 31.98
CA LEU A 244 28.05 8.46 32.48
C LEU A 244 28.30 8.38 33.99
N ASP A 245 27.40 7.75 34.75
CA ASP A 245 27.42 7.71 36.22
C ASP A 245 28.13 6.46 36.78
N ASP A 246 28.31 5.39 35.99
CA ASP A 246 28.93 4.13 36.43
C ASP A 246 30.12 3.69 35.55
N ARG A 247 31.17 3.15 36.18
CA ARG A 247 32.44 2.72 35.54
C ARG A 247 32.34 1.36 34.81
N SER A 248 31.16 0.76 34.77
CA SER A 248 30.90 -0.54 34.13
C SER A 248 30.53 -0.41 32.65
N LEU A 249 31.33 0.31 31.85
CA LEU A 249 31.02 0.59 30.43
C LEU A 249 30.64 -0.69 29.64
N ASP A 250 31.35 -1.80 29.92
CA ASP A 250 31.11 -3.11 29.30
C ASP A 250 29.75 -3.71 29.63
N TYR A 251 29.26 -3.51 30.87
CA TYR A 251 27.92 -3.97 31.24
C TYR A 251 26.87 -3.23 30.43
N PHE A 252 26.94 -1.91 30.32
CA PHE A 252 25.94 -1.12 29.61
C PHE A 252 25.99 -1.32 28.08
N LEU A 253 27.17 -1.40 27.48
CA LEU A 253 27.34 -1.65 26.05
C LEU A 253 26.83 -3.04 25.63
N GLN A 254 27.02 -4.06 26.46
CA GLN A 254 26.48 -5.40 26.21
C GLN A 254 24.96 -5.49 26.43
N ASN A 255 24.36 -4.48 27.08
CA ASN A 255 22.99 -4.47 27.55
C ASN A 255 22.13 -3.38 26.90
N ASP A 256 22.58 -2.80 25.81
CA ASP A 256 21.82 -1.79 25.08
C ASP A 256 20.60 -2.39 24.35
N ILE A 257 19.55 -1.60 24.19
CA ILE A 257 18.31 -1.98 23.51
C ILE A 257 18.27 -1.27 22.17
N THR A 258 18.41 -2.02 21.08
CA THR A 258 18.21 -1.47 19.74
C THR A 258 16.72 -1.35 19.44
N TRP A 259 16.24 -0.13 19.13
CA TRP A 259 14.84 0.11 18.80
C TRP A 259 14.69 0.62 17.37
N ASP A 260 14.07 -0.19 16.51
CA ASP A 260 13.77 0.15 15.13
C ASP A 260 12.27 0.43 14.91
N PHE A 261 11.99 1.20 13.85
CA PHE A 261 10.63 1.55 13.43
C PHE A 261 10.36 0.99 12.04
N ILE A 262 9.16 0.46 11.81
CA ILE A 262 8.76 0.00 10.47
C ILE A 262 8.80 1.15 9.45
N THR A 263 9.05 0.84 8.19
CA THR A 263 8.96 1.85 7.12
C THR A 263 7.50 2.29 6.96
N GLU A 264 7.26 3.59 6.81
CA GLU A 264 5.90 4.14 6.66
C GLU A 264 5.15 3.51 5.48
N ARG A 265 3.87 3.15 5.70
CA ARG A 265 3.01 2.45 4.72
C ARG A 265 3.61 1.15 4.17
N ALA A 266 4.52 0.49 4.90
CA ALA A 266 5.14 -0.78 4.54
C ALA A 266 4.82 -1.94 5.52
N PRO A 267 3.53 -2.30 5.69
CA PRO A 267 3.09 -3.27 6.70
C PRO A 267 3.72 -4.67 6.52
N TRP A 268 4.12 -5.06 5.31
CA TRP A 268 4.76 -6.37 5.08
C TRP A 268 6.08 -6.55 5.83
N LYS A 269 6.81 -5.46 6.17
CA LYS A 269 8.01 -5.54 7.02
C LYS A 269 7.68 -6.02 8.45
N GLY A 270 6.48 -5.69 8.96
CA GLY A 270 5.94 -6.13 10.26
C GLY A 270 5.06 -7.40 10.20
N GLY A 271 4.80 -7.94 9.01
CA GLY A 271 3.76 -8.96 8.74
C GLY A 271 3.81 -10.24 9.58
N LEU A 272 4.96 -10.58 10.19
CA LEU A 272 5.10 -11.76 11.05
C LEU A 272 4.31 -11.62 12.37
N TYR A 273 4.33 -10.42 12.94
CA TYR A 273 3.66 -10.11 14.19
C TYR A 273 2.40 -9.28 13.96
N GLU A 274 2.33 -8.42 12.94
CA GLU A 274 1.12 -7.64 12.64
C GLU A 274 -0.13 -8.52 12.44
N ARG A 275 0.01 -9.66 11.73
CA ARG A 275 -1.13 -10.56 11.54
C ARG A 275 -1.55 -11.23 12.85
N MET A 276 -0.60 -11.69 13.65
CA MET A 276 -0.88 -12.28 14.96
C MET A 276 -1.52 -11.25 15.92
N VAL A 277 -0.95 -10.06 15.96
CA VAL A 277 -1.46 -8.92 16.72
C VAL A 277 -2.87 -8.57 16.26
N GLY A 278 -3.09 -8.41 14.95
CA GLY A 278 -4.41 -8.11 14.38
C GLY A 278 -5.47 -9.17 14.74
N LEU A 279 -5.11 -10.46 14.70
CA LEU A 279 -5.99 -11.55 15.14
C LEU A 279 -6.38 -11.40 16.61
N VAL A 280 -5.41 -11.17 17.49
CA VAL A 280 -5.65 -10.96 18.93
C VAL A 280 -6.53 -9.73 19.15
N LYS A 281 -6.20 -8.59 18.51
CA LYS A 281 -6.95 -7.34 18.58
C LYS A 281 -8.42 -7.54 18.19
N ASN A 282 -8.66 -8.20 17.06
CA ASN A 282 -10.01 -8.44 16.54
C ASN A 282 -10.80 -9.40 17.44
N ALA A 283 -10.20 -10.52 17.86
CA ALA A 283 -10.84 -11.48 18.74
C ALA A 283 -11.18 -10.86 20.11
N MET A 284 -10.31 -10.01 20.66
CA MET A 284 -10.60 -9.25 21.88
C MET A 284 -11.80 -8.32 21.71
N LYS A 285 -11.84 -7.54 20.62
CA LYS A 285 -12.95 -6.62 20.34
C LYS A 285 -14.29 -7.36 20.21
N MET A 286 -14.30 -8.53 19.56
CA MET A 286 -15.50 -9.32 19.33
C MET A 286 -15.96 -10.12 20.56
N SER A 287 -15.02 -10.60 21.38
CA SER A 287 -15.31 -11.36 22.62
C SER A 287 -15.92 -10.47 23.69
N ILE A 288 -15.34 -9.29 23.94
CA ILE A 288 -15.87 -8.31 24.91
C ILE A 288 -17.17 -7.67 24.39
N GLY A 289 -17.22 -7.35 23.10
CA GLY A 289 -18.41 -6.78 22.45
C GLY A 289 -18.82 -5.42 23.04
N LYS A 290 -20.08 -5.31 23.49
CA LYS A 290 -20.63 -4.08 24.10
C LYS A 290 -20.52 -4.05 25.63
N LYS A 291 -19.98 -5.10 26.25
CA LYS A 291 -19.83 -5.17 27.71
C LYS A 291 -18.85 -4.10 28.20
N VAL A 292 -19.14 -3.48 29.34
CA VAL A 292 -18.25 -2.50 29.97
C VAL A 292 -17.72 -3.11 31.27
N LEU A 293 -16.43 -3.46 31.28
CA LEU A 293 -15.75 -4.10 32.40
C LEU A 293 -15.05 -3.06 33.27
N THR A 294 -14.92 -3.30 34.58
CA THR A 294 -14.03 -2.49 35.42
C THR A 294 -12.58 -2.69 34.98
N VAL A 295 -11.69 -1.72 35.24
CA VAL A 295 -10.25 -1.85 34.93
C VAL A 295 -9.67 -3.15 35.48
N TYR A 296 -10.02 -3.49 36.72
CA TYR A 296 -9.57 -4.72 37.37
C TYR A 296 -10.05 -5.98 36.65
N ASN A 297 -11.35 -6.07 36.34
CA ASN A 297 -11.90 -7.23 35.62
C ASN A 297 -11.38 -7.33 34.19
N PHE A 298 -11.17 -6.18 33.53
CA PHE A 298 -10.56 -6.12 32.21
C PHE A 298 -9.11 -6.64 32.23
N ARG A 299 -8.33 -6.27 33.25
CA ARG A 299 -6.97 -6.77 33.46
C ARG A 299 -6.95 -8.29 33.69
N THR A 300 -7.85 -8.81 34.53
CA THR A 300 -7.94 -10.26 34.75
C THR A 300 -8.27 -11.01 33.46
N LEU A 301 -9.28 -10.55 32.72
CA LEU A 301 -9.65 -11.15 31.44
C LEU A 301 -8.47 -11.12 30.45
N LEU A 302 -7.70 -10.03 30.45
CA LEU A 302 -6.52 -9.91 29.58
C LEU A 302 -5.44 -10.95 29.89
N ILE A 303 -5.21 -11.22 31.18
CA ILE A 303 -4.24 -12.24 31.64
C ILE A 303 -4.72 -13.65 31.22
N GLU A 304 -6.02 -13.94 31.34
CA GLU A 304 -6.60 -15.21 30.89
C GLU A 304 -6.50 -15.38 29.36
N ILE A 305 -6.72 -14.29 28.61
CA ILE A 305 -6.53 -14.25 27.16
C ILE A 305 -5.07 -14.50 26.79
N GLU A 306 -4.13 -13.86 27.49
CA GLU A 306 -2.69 -14.09 27.30
C GLU A 306 -2.32 -15.57 27.53
N ALA A 307 -2.78 -16.15 28.65
CA ALA A 307 -2.58 -17.57 28.96
C ALA A 307 -3.13 -18.49 27.87
N THR A 308 -4.32 -18.17 27.36
CA THR A 308 -4.98 -18.90 26.27
C THR A 308 -4.16 -18.84 24.98
N ILE A 309 -3.72 -17.63 24.58
CA ILE A 309 -2.88 -17.42 23.40
C ILE A 309 -1.55 -18.17 23.55
N ASN A 310 -0.91 -18.12 24.71
CA ASN A 310 0.39 -18.75 24.94
C ASN A 310 0.30 -20.28 25.11
N SER A 311 -0.89 -20.84 25.29
CA SER A 311 -1.14 -22.29 25.35
C SER A 311 -1.44 -22.92 23.98
N ARG A 312 -1.33 -22.16 22.89
CA ARG A 312 -1.62 -22.65 21.54
C ARG A 312 -0.55 -23.57 20.95
N PRO A 313 -0.91 -24.50 20.05
CA PRO A 313 0.07 -25.23 19.25
C PRO A 313 0.90 -24.31 18.34
N LEU A 314 2.23 -24.51 18.29
CA LEU A 314 3.09 -23.89 17.27
C LEU A 314 3.27 -24.77 16.01
N THR A 315 3.13 -26.08 16.16
CA THR A 315 3.30 -27.07 15.09
C THR A 315 1.98 -27.75 14.76
N TYR A 316 1.91 -28.36 13.57
CA TYR A 316 0.76 -29.17 13.19
C TYR A 316 0.72 -30.42 14.10
N VAL A 317 -0.43 -30.68 14.71
CA VAL A 317 -0.58 -31.82 15.62
C VAL A 317 -0.75 -33.08 14.77
N HIS A 318 0.33 -33.87 14.63
CA HIS A 318 0.24 -35.20 14.03
C HIS A 318 -0.25 -36.21 15.08
N ALA A 319 -1.14 -37.12 14.69
CA ALA A 319 -1.74 -38.14 15.57
C ALA A 319 -0.73 -39.09 16.25
N LYS A 320 0.56 -39.05 15.87
CA LYS A 320 1.64 -39.89 16.40
C LYS A 320 2.60 -39.17 17.36
N GLU A 321 2.49 -37.86 17.54
CA GLU A 321 3.33 -37.11 18.47
C GLU A 321 2.57 -36.81 19.77
N PRO A 322 3.07 -37.25 20.95
CA PRO A 322 2.34 -37.13 22.21
C PRO A 322 2.39 -35.72 22.83
N PHE A 323 3.27 -34.83 22.33
CA PHE A 323 3.47 -33.50 22.92
C PHE A 323 3.45 -32.40 21.87
N VAL A 324 2.57 -31.42 22.09
CA VAL A 324 2.45 -30.23 21.25
C VAL A 324 3.26 -29.11 21.89
N ILE A 325 4.27 -28.60 21.18
CA ILE A 325 5.05 -27.45 21.66
C ILE A 325 4.19 -26.18 21.56
N ARG A 326 4.04 -25.50 22.70
CA ARG A 326 3.33 -24.22 22.83
C ARG A 326 4.31 -23.08 23.11
N PRO A 327 3.94 -21.82 22.84
CA PRO A 327 4.75 -20.67 23.22
C PRO A 327 5.16 -20.68 24.71
N ALA A 328 4.22 -20.99 25.61
CA ALA A 328 4.46 -21.02 27.06
C ALA A 328 5.56 -22.02 27.47
N ASP A 329 5.71 -23.13 26.72
CA ASP A 329 6.68 -24.18 27.03
C ASP A 329 8.14 -23.71 26.89
N PHE A 330 8.38 -22.58 26.19
CA PHE A 330 9.70 -21.96 26.10
C PHE A 330 10.11 -21.19 27.36
N ILE A 331 9.17 -20.87 28.24
CA ILE A 331 9.46 -20.28 29.56
C ILE A 331 9.32 -21.36 30.64
N TYR A 332 8.18 -22.04 30.64
CA TYR A 332 7.83 -23.05 31.63
C TYR A 332 7.35 -24.31 30.91
N PRO A 333 8.23 -25.30 30.69
CA PRO A 333 7.85 -26.55 30.02
C PRO A 333 6.66 -27.22 30.69
N SER A 334 5.65 -27.61 29.91
CA SER A 334 4.46 -28.34 30.36
C SER A 334 3.60 -27.61 31.40
N ILE A 335 3.69 -26.28 31.46
CA ILE A 335 2.86 -25.48 32.36
C ILE A 335 1.38 -25.61 32.03
N ASN A 336 0.54 -25.80 33.03
CA ASN A 336 -0.90 -25.67 32.90
C ASN A 336 -1.32 -24.29 33.40
N LEU A 337 -1.69 -23.40 32.47
CA LEU A 337 -2.12 -22.03 32.77
C LEU A 337 -3.64 -21.91 32.98
N GLN A 338 -4.39 -22.99 32.78
CA GLN A 338 -5.85 -22.96 32.89
C GLN A 338 -6.31 -23.32 34.29
N LEU A 339 -7.21 -22.51 34.83
CA LEU A 339 -7.99 -22.86 36.02
C LEU A 339 -9.05 -23.91 35.67
N PRO A 340 -9.56 -24.68 36.65
CA PRO A 340 -10.64 -25.64 36.41
C PRO A 340 -11.82 -24.96 35.70
N SER A 341 -12.18 -25.48 34.53
CA SER A 341 -13.42 -25.11 33.87
C SER A 341 -14.56 -25.76 34.64
N ILE A 342 -15.62 -25.00 34.93
CA ILE A 342 -16.88 -25.58 35.41
C ILE A 342 -17.48 -26.26 34.19
N ALA A 343 -17.04 -27.48 33.91
CA ALA A 343 -17.72 -28.33 32.95
C ALA A 343 -19.15 -28.50 33.47
N ASN A 344 -20.14 -28.15 32.64
CA ASN A 344 -21.51 -28.66 32.83
C ASN A 344 -21.49 -30.17 32.59
N GLU A 345 -20.88 -30.92 33.51
CA GLU A 345 -21.11 -32.34 33.67
C GLU A 345 -22.50 -32.49 34.30
N ASN A 346 -23.53 -32.49 33.47
CA ASN A 346 -24.82 -32.96 33.92
C ASN A 346 -24.69 -34.47 34.21
N ALA A 347 -24.80 -34.81 35.50
CA ALA A 347 -24.99 -36.13 36.11
C ALA A 347 -23.73 -36.97 36.40
N ALA A 348 -23.24 -36.90 37.64
CA ALA A 348 -23.06 -38.10 38.49
C ALA A 348 -22.79 -37.73 39.97
N SER A 349 -23.80 -37.98 40.80
CA SER A 349 -23.75 -38.35 42.23
C SER A 349 -22.79 -37.63 43.20
N ASP A 350 -23.43 -36.84 44.07
CA ASP A 350 -23.31 -36.89 45.54
C ASP A 350 -22.02 -36.36 46.19
N ARG A 351 -22.09 -35.15 46.77
CA ARG A 351 -22.16 -34.98 48.24
C ARG A 351 -22.06 -33.51 48.67
N SER A 352 -23.18 -33.01 49.20
CA SER A 352 -23.25 -32.15 50.39
C SER A 352 -22.07 -31.19 50.67
N TYR A 353 -22.01 -30.07 49.95
CA TYR A 353 -21.45 -28.84 50.51
C TYR A 353 -22.07 -27.63 49.82
N ILE A 354 -23.21 -27.16 50.37
CA ILE A 354 -23.71 -25.81 50.10
C ILE A 354 -23.31 -24.99 51.33
N PRO A 355 -22.22 -24.22 51.31
CA PRO A 355 -22.03 -23.21 52.34
C PRO A 355 -23.05 -22.12 52.07
N ASN A 356 -24.17 -22.20 52.77
CA ASN A 356 -25.09 -21.09 52.97
C ASN A 356 -24.31 -19.90 53.55
N THR A 357 -23.83 -19.01 52.70
CA THR A 357 -23.35 -17.69 53.11
C THR A 357 -23.85 -16.64 52.11
N ALA A 358 -24.92 -15.97 52.54
CA ALA A 358 -25.39 -14.65 52.15
C ALA A 358 -24.79 -14.05 50.85
N GLY A 359 -25.51 -14.17 49.73
CA GLY A 359 -25.57 -13.19 48.62
C GLY A 359 -24.30 -12.82 47.82
N GLY A 360 -23.10 -13.16 48.29
CA GLY A 360 -21.81 -12.82 47.68
C GLY A 360 -21.24 -13.96 46.83
N GLY A 361 -21.31 -15.20 47.33
CA GLY A 361 -20.76 -16.37 46.62
C GLY A 361 -21.43 -16.62 45.27
N VAL A 362 -22.76 -16.55 45.21
CA VAL A 362 -23.52 -16.71 43.94
C VAL A 362 -23.16 -15.63 42.92
N LYS A 363 -23.01 -14.37 43.36
CA LYS A 363 -22.58 -13.25 42.48
C LYS A 363 -21.14 -13.40 41.98
N LEU A 364 -20.26 -13.99 42.79
CA LEU A 364 -18.87 -14.28 42.40
C LEU A 364 -18.80 -15.41 41.37
N VAL A 365 -19.58 -16.47 41.55
CA VAL A 365 -19.71 -17.57 40.58
C VAL A 365 -20.28 -17.03 39.25
N GLU A 366 -21.35 -16.24 39.30
CA GLU A 366 -21.90 -15.59 38.10
C GLU A 366 -20.90 -14.66 37.39
N LEU A 367 -20.06 -13.94 38.15
CA LEU A 367 -19.01 -13.08 37.58
C LEU A 367 -17.93 -13.92 36.90
N TYR A 368 -17.50 -15.01 37.54
CA TYR A 368 -16.54 -15.95 36.99
C TYR A 368 -17.06 -16.60 35.71
N GLU A 369 -18.31 -17.11 35.71
CA GLU A 369 -18.98 -17.66 34.53
C GLU A 369 -19.08 -16.63 33.39
N LYS A 370 -19.39 -15.37 33.70
CA LYS A 370 -19.44 -14.29 32.69
C LYS A 370 -18.07 -14.00 32.06
N ASN A 371 -16.98 -14.12 32.81
CA ASN A 371 -15.62 -14.00 32.28
C ASN A 371 -15.24 -15.21 31.43
N LEU A 372 -15.57 -16.43 31.88
CA LEU A 372 -15.36 -17.66 31.11
C LEU A 372 -16.09 -17.62 29.76
N GLN A 373 -17.33 -17.14 29.71
CA GLN A 373 -18.06 -16.96 28.45
C GLN A 373 -17.35 -16.00 27.48
N CYS A 374 -16.73 -14.93 27.98
CA CYS A 374 -15.93 -14.04 27.16
C CYS A 374 -14.67 -14.73 26.64
N LEU A 375 -14.01 -15.51 27.51
CA LEU A 375 -12.81 -16.27 27.16
C LEU A 375 -13.10 -17.37 26.12
N ASP A 376 -14.19 -18.11 26.27
CA ASP A 376 -14.63 -19.14 25.31
C ASP A 376 -14.94 -18.52 23.95
N LYS A 377 -15.66 -17.39 23.95
CA LYS A 377 -15.95 -16.66 22.72
C LYS A 377 -14.66 -16.13 22.07
N PHE A 378 -13.73 -15.63 22.86
CA PHE A 378 -12.40 -15.25 22.37
C PHE A 378 -11.72 -16.45 21.72
N TRP A 379 -11.66 -17.59 22.41
CA TRP A 379 -11.02 -18.81 21.92
C TRP A 379 -11.63 -19.29 20.61
N GLN A 380 -12.95 -19.32 20.48
CA GLN A 380 -13.63 -19.75 19.25
C GLN A 380 -13.27 -18.86 18.05
N ILE A 381 -13.33 -17.53 18.22
CA ILE A 381 -13.02 -16.58 17.14
C ILE A 381 -11.54 -16.64 16.79
N TRP A 382 -10.69 -16.53 17.80
CA TRP A 382 -9.25 -16.54 17.64
C TRP A 382 -8.73 -17.84 17.05
N SER A 383 -9.17 -19.00 17.56
CA SER A 383 -8.69 -20.31 17.07
C SER A 383 -9.11 -20.57 15.63
N LYS A 384 -10.35 -20.22 15.26
CA LYS A 384 -10.82 -20.33 13.87
C LYS A 384 -9.96 -19.49 12.92
N ASP A 385 -9.77 -18.22 13.23
CA ASP A 385 -9.02 -17.31 12.37
C ASP A 385 -7.52 -17.66 12.34
N TYR A 386 -6.97 -18.11 13.46
CA TYR A 386 -5.60 -18.61 13.56
C TYR A 386 -5.38 -19.88 12.73
N LEU A 387 -6.28 -20.86 12.79
CA LEU A 387 -6.19 -22.09 12.01
C LEU A 387 -6.36 -21.83 10.51
N ASN A 388 -7.24 -20.90 10.13
CA ASN A 388 -7.36 -20.44 8.74
C ASN A 388 -6.06 -19.78 8.26
N MET A 389 -5.46 -18.92 9.08
CA MET A 389 -4.15 -18.32 8.79
C MET A 389 -3.06 -19.40 8.59
N LEU A 390 -3.03 -20.44 9.42
CA LEU A 390 -2.07 -21.53 9.26
C LEU A 390 -2.28 -22.28 7.94
N ARG A 391 -3.54 -22.51 7.52
CA ARG A 391 -3.89 -23.18 6.26
C ARG A 391 -3.47 -22.37 5.03
N GLU A 392 -3.61 -21.04 5.08
CA GLU A 392 -3.29 -20.14 3.97
C GLU A 392 -1.78 -19.91 3.75
N ARG A 393 -0.93 -20.35 4.70
CA ARG A 393 0.51 -20.08 4.69
C ARG A 393 1.32 -20.91 3.68
N ASN A 394 0.69 -21.82 2.94
CA ASN A 394 1.32 -22.67 1.91
C ASN A 394 1.57 -21.96 0.56
N GLY A 395 1.58 -20.62 0.53
CA GLY A 395 1.92 -19.84 -0.67
C GLY A 395 3.22 -19.07 -0.48
N ASN A 396 4.29 -19.49 -1.17
CA ASN A 396 5.60 -18.81 -1.18
C ASN A 396 5.66 -17.63 -2.17
N GLU A 397 4.56 -17.28 -2.82
CA GLU A 397 4.54 -16.28 -3.87
C GLU A 397 3.68 -15.08 -3.48
N HIS A 398 4.22 -13.88 -3.66
CA HIS A 398 3.37 -12.71 -3.79
C HIS A 398 2.46 -12.93 -4.99
N LYS A 399 1.15 -12.86 -4.79
CA LYS A 399 0.25 -12.55 -5.89
C LYS A 399 0.57 -11.12 -6.33
N SER A 400 1.55 -10.97 -7.21
CA SER A 400 1.85 -9.68 -7.82
C SER A 400 0.57 -9.16 -8.47
N MET A 401 0.33 -7.86 -8.34
CA MET A 401 -0.79 -7.21 -9.01
C MET A 401 -0.58 -7.43 -10.51
N ARG A 402 -1.63 -7.85 -11.25
CA ARG A 402 -1.51 -8.28 -12.65
C ARG A 402 -0.83 -7.18 -13.49
N GLY A 403 0.43 -7.43 -13.87
CA GLY A 403 1.28 -6.51 -14.61
C GLY A 403 2.09 -5.55 -13.72
N SER A 404 3.41 -5.64 -13.81
CA SER A 404 4.40 -4.78 -13.16
C SER A 404 5.36 -4.17 -14.17
N VAL A 405 6.08 -3.12 -13.75
CA VAL A 405 7.20 -2.57 -14.52
C VAL A 405 8.49 -3.30 -14.10
N GLN A 406 9.14 -3.98 -15.06
CA GLN A 406 10.30 -4.87 -14.88
C GLN A 406 11.65 -4.15 -14.76
N ARG A 407 11.66 -2.82 -14.68
CA ARG A 407 12.88 -2.01 -14.47
C ARG A 407 12.95 -1.45 -13.05
N LYS A 408 14.17 -1.16 -12.60
CA LYS A 408 14.42 -0.48 -11.33
C LYS A 408 14.00 1.00 -11.41
N PRO A 409 13.54 1.60 -10.30
CA PRO A 409 13.31 3.05 -10.23
C PRO A 409 14.64 3.81 -10.32
N ILE A 410 14.59 5.04 -10.83
CA ILE A 410 15.77 5.91 -10.95
C ILE A 410 15.54 7.17 -10.10
N ALA A 411 16.58 7.65 -9.42
CA ALA A 411 16.52 8.92 -8.71
C ALA A 411 16.26 10.07 -9.71
N GLY A 412 15.34 10.95 -9.36
CA GLY A 412 14.89 12.06 -10.20
C GLY A 412 13.59 11.80 -10.96
N GLU A 413 13.14 10.55 -11.06
CA GLU A 413 11.97 10.15 -11.84
C GLU A 413 10.63 10.57 -11.19
N ILE A 414 9.67 10.99 -12.02
CA ILE A 414 8.31 11.34 -11.58
C ILE A 414 7.40 10.12 -11.54
N VAL A 415 6.79 9.90 -10.37
CA VAL A 415 5.92 8.77 -10.08
C VAL A 415 4.58 9.23 -9.52
N LEU A 416 3.53 8.47 -9.81
CA LEU A 416 2.23 8.56 -9.17
C LEU A 416 2.22 7.70 -7.91
N VAL A 417 1.74 8.24 -6.80
CA VAL A 417 1.78 7.58 -5.49
C VAL A 417 0.41 7.00 -5.15
N TYR A 418 0.35 5.68 -4.98
CA TYR A 418 -0.86 4.97 -4.59
C TYR A 418 -1.39 5.44 -3.23
N GLU A 419 -2.67 5.84 -3.20
CA GLU A 419 -3.43 6.14 -1.98
C GLU A 419 -4.72 5.31 -1.97
N SER A 420 -4.90 4.48 -0.94
CA SER A 420 -6.00 3.49 -0.88
C SER A 420 -7.38 4.11 -0.67
N ASP A 421 -7.42 5.33 -0.15
CA ASP A 421 -8.61 6.10 0.22
C ASP A 421 -9.15 6.96 -0.93
N GLN A 422 -8.46 7.01 -2.07
CA GLN A 422 -8.83 7.85 -3.20
C GLN A 422 -8.84 7.09 -4.53
N PRO A 423 -9.75 7.46 -5.45
CA PRO A 423 -9.72 6.96 -6.81
C PRO A 423 -8.42 7.40 -7.50
N ARG A 424 -7.98 6.61 -8.48
CA ARG A 424 -6.65 6.71 -9.12
C ARG A 424 -6.35 8.07 -9.75
N ASN A 425 -7.38 8.76 -10.24
CA ASN A 425 -7.28 10.11 -10.80
C ASN A 425 -6.88 11.17 -9.76
N ASN A 426 -7.11 10.91 -8.47
CA ASN A 426 -6.76 11.82 -7.38
C ASN A 426 -5.42 11.48 -6.71
N TRP A 427 -4.72 10.44 -7.18
CA TRP A 427 -3.40 10.11 -6.64
C TRP A 427 -2.41 11.24 -6.91
N LYS A 428 -1.60 11.55 -5.90
CA LYS A 428 -0.61 12.61 -5.97
C LYS A 428 0.62 12.18 -6.76
N THR A 429 1.22 13.12 -7.47
CA THR A 429 2.54 12.95 -8.11
C THR A 429 3.66 13.29 -7.13
N ALA A 430 4.78 12.59 -7.24
CA ALA A 430 5.97 12.81 -6.44
C ALA A 430 7.23 12.52 -7.28
N LYS A 431 8.35 13.12 -6.90
CA LYS A 431 9.67 12.87 -7.47
C LYS A 431 10.44 11.90 -6.58
N ILE A 432 11.10 10.89 -7.17
CA ILE A 432 12.01 10.04 -6.42
C ILE A 432 13.27 10.85 -6.09
N ASN A 433 13.56 11.02 -4.81
CA ASN A 433 14.76 11.73 -4.35
C ASN A 433 15.94 10.76 -4.25
N ASP A 434 15.72 9.61 -3.61
CA ASP A 434 16.74 8.59 -3.42
C ASP A 434 16.13 7.17 -3.39
N VAL A 435 16.97 6.19 -3.70
CA VAL A 435 16.59 4.78 -3.82
C VAL A 435 17.19 4.02 -2.64
N ILE A 436 16.36 3.37 -1.83
CA ILE A 436 16.80 2.70 -0.60
C ILE A 436 17.02 1.21 -0.90
N GLU A 437 18.29 0.82 -0.99
CA GLU A 437 18.70 -0.57 -1.11
C GLU A 437 18.63 -1.29 0.24
N SER A 438 18.14 -2.52 0.21
CA SER A 438 18.20 -3.44 1.35
C SER A 438 19.57 -4.13 1.41
N SER A 439 19.84 -4.86 2.48
CA SER A 439 21.12 -5.58 2.68
C SER A 439 21.47 -6.61 1.60
N ASP A 440 20.49 -7.01 0.79
CA ASP A 440 20.65 -7.92 -0.36
C ASP A 440 20.79 -7.19 -1.71
N ALA A 441 21.10 -5.88 -1.68
CA ALA A 441 21.22 -5.01 -2.86
C ALA A 441 19.94 -4.93 -3.73
N GLN A 442 18.79 -5.29 -3.16
CA GLN A 442 17.48 -5.14 -3.80
C GLN A 442 16.78 -3.88 -3.28
N ILE A 443 16.18 -3.15 -4.21
CA ILE A 443 15.41 -1.95 -3.93
C ILE A 443 14.00 -2.38 -3.51
N ARG A 444 13.50 -1.89 -2.39
CA ARG A 444 12.10 -2.18 -1.94
C ARG A 444 11.32 -0.94 -1.54
N SER A 445 12.02 0.17 -1.33
CA SER A 445 11.43 1.45 -1.00
C SER A 445 12.27 2.57 -1.60
N CYS A 446 11.61 3.68 -1.92
CA CYS A 446 12.27 4.90 -2.35
C CYS A 446 11.88 6.03 -1.38
N GLU A 447 12.78 6.99 -1.23
CA GLU A 447 12.46 8.30 -0.67
C GLU A 447 11.87 9.16 -1.78
N ILE A 448 10.68 9.71 -1.53
CA ILE A 448 9.95 10.54 -2.49
C ILE A 448 9.69 11.93 -1.90
N GLN A 449 9.63 12.91 -2.79
CA GLN A 449 9.29 14.29 -2.48
C GLN A 449 8.02 14.68 -3.25
N TYR A 450 6.99 15.10 -2.54
CA TYR A 450 5.77 15.65 -3.14
C TYR A 450 6.00 17.10 -3.61
N MET A 451 5.09 17.63 -4.44
CA MET A 451 5.17 19.00 -4.97
C MET A 451 5.13 20.09 -3.90
N ASP A 452 4.56 19.79 -2.72
CA ASP A 452 4.54 20.68 -1.54
C ASP A 452 5.87 20.67 -0.76
N GLY A 453 6.85 19.89 -1.21
CA GLY A 453 8.16 19.72 -0.57
C GLY A 453 8.19 18.67 0.53
N PHE A 454 7.07 18.01 0.86
CA PHE A 454 7.04 16.97 1.89
C PHE A 454 7.78 15.71 1.43
N ILE A 455 8.72 15.24 2.27
CA ILE A 455 9.53 14.05 2.00
C ILE A 455 9.02 12.87 2.83
N THR A 456 8.83 11.72 2.19
CA THR A 456 8.42 10.48 2.87
C THR A 456 8.99 9.26 2.16
N ARG A 457 8.95 8.11 2.82
CA ARG A 457 9.37 6.83 2.24
C ARG A 457 8.15 6.06 1.75
N ARG A 458 8.26 5.46 0.56
CA ARG A 458 7.20 4.64 -0.04
C ARG A 458 7.73 3.33 -0.61
N ALA A 459 6.85 2.34 -0.61
CA ALA A 459 7.04 1.03 -1.21
C ALA A 459 7.13 1.08 -2.72
N LEU A 460 7.93 0.21 -3.35
CA LEU A 460 7.93 0.09 -4.82
C LEU A 460 6.55 -0.18 -5.42
N ASN A 461 5.77 -1.08 -4.81
CA ASN A 461 4.43 -1.41 -5.30
C ASN A 461 3.40 -0.29 -5.13
N HIS A 462 3.77 0.81 -4.45
CA HIS A 462 2.94 2.00 -4.34
C HIS A 462 3.39 3.12 -5.28
N LEU A 463 4.44 2.89 -6.08
CA LEU A 463 5.01 3.86 -7.00
C LEU A 463 4.76 3.42 -8.44
N TYR A 464 4.12 4.31 -9.20
CA TYR A 464 3.70 4.09 -10.57
C TYR A 464 4.46 5.08 -11.47
N PRO A 465 5.43 4.64 -12.28
CA PRO A 465 6.18 5.54 -13.15
C PRO A 465 5.28 6.20 -14.18
N LEU A 466 5.40 7.51 -14.33
CA LEU A 466 4.72 8.30 -15.37
C LEU A 466 5.64 8.56 -16.57
N GLU A 467 6.94 8.43 -16.36
CA GLU A 467 7.96 8.52 -17.39
C GLU A 467 8.28 7.11 -17.92
N GLU A 468 8.22 6.94 -19.24
CA GLU A 468 8.90 5.80 -19.87
C GLU A 468 10.37 6.03 -19.55
N GLY A 469 10.97 5.11 -18.79
CA GLY A 469 12.32 5.30 -18.25
C GLY A 469 13.22 5.77 -19.39
N ALA A 470 14.00 6.81 -19.15
CA ALA A 470 14.99 7.31 -20.09
C ALA A 470 15.96 6.17 -20.43
N VAL A 471 15.58 5.35 -21.39
CA VAL A 471 16.53 4.72 -22.28
C VAL A 471 17.10 5.91 -23.01
N ASN A 472 18.37 6.21 -22.77
CA ASN A 472 19.18 6.95 -23.73
C ASN A 472 19.12 6.13 -25.03
N VAL A 473 18.07 6.35 -25.81
CA VAL A 473 18.08 6.03 -27.22
C VAL A 473 18.89 7.18 -27.80
N ASP A 474 20.17 6.92 -28.00
CA ASP A 474 21.00 7.75 -28.86
C ASP A 474 20.18 8.09 -30.11
N LEU A 475 19.97 9.38 -30.33
CA LEU A 475 19.13 9.96 -31.38
C LEU A 475 19.75 9.81 -32.79
N GLN A 476 20.44 8.70 -33.06
CA GLN A 476 21.13 8.44 -34.32
C GLN A 476 21.22 6.94 -34.61
N ALA A 477 20.11 6.31 -35.00
CA ALA A 477 20.09 5.09 -35.85
C ALA A 477 18.68 4.48 -35.92
N GLU A 478 17.72 5.13 -36.60
CA GLU A 478 16.50 4.44 -37.08
C GLU A 478 16.02 5.01 -38.42
N ASP A 479 16.90 5.67 -39.17
CA ASP A 479 16.71 6.00 -40.58
C ASP A 479 17.61 5.08 -41.42
N GLU A 480 17.32 3.78 -41.46
CA GLU A 480 17.74 2.84 -42.53
C GLU A 480 17.27 1.41 -42.19
N GLU A 481 16.17 0.99 -42.82
CA GLU A 481 15.88 -0.37 -43.35
C GLU A 481 14.37 -0.47 -43.63
N VAL A 482 13.92 -0.05 -44.82
CA VAL A 482 13.81 -0.83 -46.08
C VAL A 482 12.38 -1.35 -46.28
N ASP A 483 11.80 -0.82 -47.35
CA ASP A 483 10.70 -1.35 -48.14
C ASP A 483 10.79 -2.87 -48.32
N SER A 484 9.71 -3.57 -47.98
CA SER A 484 9.10 -4.57 -48.86
C SER A 484 7.85 -5.10 -48.17
N TYR A 485 6.67 -4.84 -48.73
CA TYR A 485 5.62 -5.84 -48.96
C TYR A 485 4.54 -5.16 -49.81
N VAL A 486 4.82 -5.10 -51.10
CA VAL A 486 3.80 -5.14 -52.14
C VAL A 486 3.54 -6.62 -52.38
N GLU A 487 2.32 -7.06 -52.10
CA GLU A 487 1.53 -7.98 -52.93
C GLU A 487 0.05 -7.81 -52.60
#